data_AF-A0A8D0DDQ5-F1
#
_entry.id   AF-A0A8D0DDQ5-F1
#
_cell.length_a   1.000
_cell.length_b   1.000
_cell.length_c   1.000
_cell.angle_alpha   90.00
_cell.angle_beta   90.00
_cell.angle_gamma   90.00
#
_symmetry.space_group_name_H-M   'P 1'
#
loop_
_entity.id
_entity.type
_entity.pdbx_description
1 polymer ?
#
loop_
_entity_poly.entity_id
_entity_poly.type
_entity_poly.pdbx_seq_one_letter_code
_entity_poly.pdbx_strand_id
1 'polypeptide(L)'
;MWKRVAPDKPTVAKKLRNSELTAKYRADQYPNDYYESGQGLFYKFCQHTVDWTRKDTCNDHLKSKAHLENKAKSTVGKSLQVTTEATPKSIDARREFVEDFVAVCAEADIPLEKMKRIRPFLVKPCKQGGALPENASSLRQTHLPPVFDQHTQKVLQENLRCRRLNL
;
A
#
# COMPACT_ATOMS: atom_id res chain seq x y z
N MET A 1 -16.34 25.80 51.30
CA MET A 1 -15.29 26.65 50.69
C MET A 1 -14.94 26.10 49.32
N TRP A 2 -15.44 26.71 48.24
CA TRP A 2 -15.16 26.32 46.86
C TRP A 2 -14.06 27.24 46.33
N LYS A 3 -12.86 26.72 46.06
CA LYS A 3 -11.79 27.49 45.45
C LYS A 3 -12.00 27.49 43.94
N ARG A 4 -12.30 28.66 43.40
CA ARG A 4 -12.40 28.94 41.96
C ARG A 4 -11.01 28.79 41.34
N VAL A 5 -10.77 27.74 40.56
CA VAL A 5 -9.54 27.60 39.75
C VAL A 5 -9.68 28.53 38.55
N ALA A 6 -8.75 29.47 38.41
CA ALA A 6 -8.70 30.38 37.27
C ALA A 6 -8.29 29.61 36.00
N PRO A 7 -8.87 29.91 34.83
CA PRO A 7 -8.41 29.30 33.58
C PRO A 7 -7.00 29.80 33.25
N ASP A 8 -6.11 28.86 32.90
CA ASP A 8 -4.75 29.16 32.45
C ASP A 8 -4.79 30.08 31.23
N LYS A 9 -4.02 31.17 31.30
CA LYS A 9 -3.86 32.10 30.19
C LYS A 9 -3.16 31.39 29.03
N PRO A 10 -3.61 31.55 27.77
CA PRO A 10 -2.90 30.99 26.62
C PRO A 10 -1.50 31.58 26.56
N THR A 11 -0.50 30.70 26.60
CA THR A 11 0.91 31.08 26.52
C THR A 11 1.16 31.74 25.17
N VAL A 12 1.41 33.04 25.17
CA VAL A 12 1.76 33.78 23.95
C VAL A 12 3.04 33.18 23.38
N ALA A 13 2.96 32.54 22.22
CA ALA A 13 4.11 31.96 21.53
C ALA A 13 5.13 33.07 21.24
N LYS A 14 6.33 32.93 21.82
CA LYS A 14 7.44 33.85 21.59
C LYS A 14 7.83 33.80 20.10
N LYS A 15 7.91 34.96 19.45
CA LYS A 15 8.38 35.10 18.06
C LYS A 15 9.89 34.81 18.03
N LEU A 16 10.27 33.60 17.58
CA LEU A 16 11.66 33.21 17.40
C LEU A 16 12.35 34.10 16.36
N ARG A 17 13.64 34.39 16.59
CA ARG A 17 14.47 35.13 15.64
C ARG A 17 14.76 34.24 14.44
N ASN A 18 14.89 34.82 13.25
CA ASN A 18 15.11 34.05 12.01
C ASN A 18 16.34 33.12 12.06
N SER A 19 17.34 33.44 12.87
CA SER A 19 18.56 32.64 13.08
C SER A 19 18.37 31.36 13.91
N GLU A 20 17.25 31.23 14.61
CA GLU A 20 16.88 30.06 15.44
C GLU A 20 15.73 29.27 14.80
N LEU A 21 15.23 29.72 13.64
CA LEU A 21 14.18 29.01 12.90
C LEU A 21 14.76 27.76 12.27
N THR A 22 14.00 26.68 12.34
CA THR A 22 14.29 25.42 11.67
C THR A 22 13.21 25.13 10.64
N ALA A 23 13.53 24.30 9.64
CA ALA A 23 12.54 23.75 8.73
C ALA A 23 11.39 23.09 9.51
N LYS A 24 11.71 22.35 10.58
CA LYS A 24 10.74 21.79 11.52
C LYS A 24 9.73 22.81 12.05
N TYR A 25 10.22 23.94 12.57
CA TYR A 25 9.33 24.98 13.12
C TYR A 25 8.32 25.48 12.08
N ARG A 26 8.75 25.59 10.81
CA ARG A 26 7.85 25.99 9.72
C ARG A 26 6.87 24.88 9.34
N ALA A 27 7.29 23.62 9.35
CA ALA A 27 6.38 22.49 9.14
C ALA A 27 5.27 22.46 10.21
N ASP A 28 5.62 22.71 11.47
CA ASP A 28 4.68 22.75 12.59
C ASP A 28 3.66 23.90 12.49
N GLN A 29 4.03 25.01 11.83
CA GLN A 29 3.09 26.12 11.55
C GLN A 29 2.04 25.77 10.49
N TYR A 30 2.34 24.79 9.63
CA TYR A 30 1.52 24.42 8.48
C TYR A 30 1.46 22.89 8.32
N PRO A 31 0.91 22.17 9.32
CA PRO A 31 1.03 20.72 9.41
C PRO A 31 0.31 19.98 8.29
N ASN A 32 -0.64 20.62 7.60
CA ASN A 32 -1.38 20.02 6.49
C ASN A 32 -0.69 20.18 5.13
N ASP A 33 0.20 21.15 4.99
CA ASP A 33 0.75 21.52 3.69
C ASP A 33 2.25 21.20 3.61
N TYR A 34 3.00 21.31 4.70
CA TYR A 34 4.46 21.10 4.71
C TYR A 34 4.90 19.92 5.60
N TYR A 35 6.09 19.40 5.32
CA TYR A 35 6.82 18.47 6.18
C TYR A 35 8.33 18.73 6.08
N GLU A 36 9.08 18.40 7.13
CA GLU A 36 10.54 18.49 7.13
C GLU A 36 11.16 17.18 6.63
N SER A 37 12.20 17.29 5.80
CA SER A 37 13.07 16.16 5.45
C SER A 37 14.50 16.67 5.26
N GLY A 38 15.49 16.05 5.90
CA GLY A 38 16.91 16.38 5.67
C GLY A 38 17.25 17.87 5.73
N GLN A 39 16.79 18.59 6.76
CA GLN A 39 16.94 20.04 6.95
C GLN A 39 16.25 20.96 5.92
N GLY A 40 15.55 20.38 4.92
CA GLY A 40 14.70 21.10 3.98
C GLY A 40 13.23 21.06 4.38
N LEU A 41 12.48 22.09 3.97
CA LEU A 41 11.03 22.11 4.06
C LEU A 41 10.44 21.69 2.72
N PHE A 42 9.65 20.62 2.74
CA PHE A 42 9.01 20.07 1.56
C PHE A 42 7.52 20.31 1.62
N TYR A 43 6.95 20.62 0.47
CA TYR A 43 5.50 20.68 0.32
C TYR A 43 4.94 19.34 -0.13
N LYS A 44 3.90 18.86 0.56
CA LYS A 44 3.34 17.50 0.41
C LYS A 44 2.86 17.18 -1.00
N PHE A 45 2.41 18.18 -1.76
CA PHE A 45 1.73 17.95 -3.04
C PHE A 45 2.52 18.44 -4.27
N CYS A 46 3.67 19.10 -4.10
CA CYS A 46 4.54 19.54 -5.22
C CYS A 46 5.92 18.90 -5.20
N GLN A 47 6.32 18.20 -4.12
CA GLN A 47 7.62 17.50 -4.04
C GLN A 47 8.84 18.41 -4.33
N HIS A 48 8.69 19.72 -4.12
CA HIS A 48 9.76 20.70 -4.24
C HIS A 48 10.14 21.26 -2.87
N THR A 49 11.41 21.58 -2.72
CA THR A 49 11.96 22.23 -1.53
C THR A 49 11.65 23.72 -1.56
N VAL A 50 11.17 24.26 -0.44
CA VAL A 50 10.85 25.68 -0.27
C VAL A 50 11.88 26.32 0.66
N ASP A 51 12.34 27.53 0.32
CA ASP A 51 13.14 28.34 1.23
C ASP A 51 12.26 28.77 2.42
N TRP A 52 12.45 28.06 3.52
CA TRP A 52 11.64 28.16 4.74
C TRP A 52 12.04 29.33 5.65
N THR A 53 13.16 29.98 5.36
CA THR A 53 13.69 31.09 6.17
C THR A 53 12.70 32.25 6.19
N ARG A 54 12.05 32.52 5.05
CA ARG A 54 11.06 33.59 4.87
C ARG A 54 9.63 33.04 4.90
N LYS A 55 8.81 33.59 5.80
CA LYS A 55 7.39 33.20 5.92
C LYS A 55 6.61 33.49 4.62
N ASP A 56 6.92 34.61 3.97
CA ASP A 56 6.22 35.04 2.76
C ASP A 56 6.46 34.05 1.61
N THR A 57 7.68 33.54 1.46
CA THR A 57 8.00 32.48 0.49
C THR A 57 7.15 31.23 0.70
N CYS A 58 6.94 30.82 1.95
CA CYS A 58 6.02 29.73 2.27
C CYS A 58 4.57 30.08 1.92
N ASN A 59 4.10 31.29 2.23
CA ASN A 59 2.73 31.72 1.95
C ASN A 59 2.45 31.87 0.45
N ASP A 60 3.39 32.41 -0.31
CA ASP A 60 3.27 32.62 -1.75
C ASP A 60 3.24 31.28 -2.48
N HIS A 61 4.03 30.31 -2.03
CA HIS A 61 3.96 28.95 -2.53
C HIS A 61 2.56 28.33 -2.32
N LEU A 62 1.92 28.54 -1.15
CA LEU A 62 0.54 28.05 -0.89
C LEU A 62 -0.51 28.66 -1.84
N LYS A 63 -0.27 29.90 -2.29
CA LYS A 63 -1.16 30.61 -3.22
C LYS A 63 -0.84 30.33 -4.69
N SER A 64 0.26 29.63 -4.97
CA SER A 64 0.66 29.35 -6.34
C SER A 64 -0.37 28.49 -7.06
N LYS A 65 -0.59 28.77 -8.35
CA LYS A 65 -1.53 28.00 -9.19
C LYS A 65 -1.20 26.51 -9.20
N ALA A 66 0.10 26.18 -9.30
CA ALA A 66 0.59 24.80 -9.30
C ALA A 66 0.24 24.07 -7.98
N HIS A 67 0.39 24.74 -6.84
CA HIS A 67 -0.01 24.19 -5.54
C HIS A 67 -1.51 23.90 -5.51
N LEU A 68 -2.36 24.85 -5.92
CA LEU A 68 -3.81 24.68 -5.87
C LEU A 68 -4.28 23.54 -6.78
N GLU A 69 -3.73 23.44 -7.99
CA GLU A 69 -4.02 22.36 -8.92
C GLU A 69 -3.56 20.99 -8.40
N ASN A 70 -2.35 20.90 -7.84
CA ASN A 70 -1.84 19.65 -7.28
C ASN A 70 -2.58 19.24 -6.01
N LYS A 71 -2.96 20.20 -5.17
CA LYS A 71 -3.79 19.98 -3.98
C LYS A 71 -5.15 19.44 -4.37
N ALA A 72 -5.82 20.03 -5.37
CA ALA A 72 -7.09 19.54 -5.91
C ALA A 72 -6.96 18.14 -6.53
N LYS A 73 -5.88 17.86 -7.26
CA LYS A 73 -5.58 16.51 -7.79
C LYS A 73 -5.35 15.49 -6.68
N SER A 74 -4.75 15.89 -5.56
CA SER A 74 -4.49 14.98 -4.43
C SER A 74 -5.73 14.67 -3.59
N THR A 75 -6.66 15.63 -3.47
CA THR A 75 -7.92 15.42 -2.74
C THR A 75 -8.88 14.55 -3.54
N VAL A 76 -8.90 14.70 -4.87
CA VAL A 76 -9.62 13.82 -5.80
C VAL A 76 -8.88 12.49 -6.00
N GLY A 77 -7.55 12.51 -5.97
CA GLY A 77 -6.64 11.36 -6.11
C GLY A 77 -6.44 10.51 -4.86
N LYS A 78 -7.08 10.87 -3.72
CA LYS A 78 -7.20 9.96 -2.57
C LYS A 78 -8.01 8.69 -2.89
N SER A 79 -8.67 8.63 -4.06
CA SER A 79 -9.21 7.38 -4.61
C SER A 79 -8.16 6.47 -5.27
N LEU A 80 -6.90 6.89 -5.41
CA LEU A 80 -5.82 6.11 -6.05
C LEU A 80 -4.65 5.76 -5.13
N GLN A 81 -4.69 6.17 -3.87
CA GLN A 81 -3.93 5.48 -2.82
C GLN A 81 -4.84 4.38 -2.28
N VAL A 82 -4.62 3.15 -2.75
CA VAL A 82 -5.24 1.94 -2.22
C VAL A 82 -4.90 1.86 -0.72
N THR A 83 -5.87 2.26 0.11
CA THR A 83 -5.86 2.07 1.55
C THR A 83 -5.70 0.58 1.86
N THR A 84 -4.62 0.26 2.56
CA THR A 84 -4.11 -1.08 2.89
C THR A 84 -4.91 -1.81 3.98
N GLU A 85 -6.25 -1.78 3.89
CA GLU A 85 -7.12 -2.47 4.87
C GLU A 85 -8.08 -3.47 4.21
N ALA A 86 -8.42 -3.30 2.92
CA ALA A 86 -9.16 -4.30 2.13
C ALA A 86 -8.23 -5.32 1.42
N THR A 87 -6.93 -5.12 1.49
CA THR A 87 -5.91 -5.78 0.66
C THR A 87 -5.57 -7.24 1.00
N PRO A 88 -5.58 -7.73 2.25
CA PRO A 88 -5.13 -9.11 2.52
C PRO A 88 -6.09 -10.14 1.93
N LYS A 89 -7.41 -9.98 2.14
CA LYS A 89 -8.43 -10.87 1.57
C LYS A 89 -8.37 -10.94 0.04
N SER A 90 -8.04 -9.83 -0.62
CA SER A 90 -7.91 -9.80 -2.07
C SER A 90 -6.62 -10.44 -2.56
N ILE A 91 -5.49 -10.27 -1.86
CA ILE A 91 -4.22 -10.92 -2.21
C ILE A 91 -4.32 -12.42 -2.00
N ASP A 92 -4.87 -12.87 -0.87
CA ASP A 92 -5.04 -14.29 -0.57
C ASP A 92 -5.97 -14.96 -1.57
N ALA A 93 -7.13 -14.36 -1.88
CA ALA A 93 -8.05 -14.90 -2.89
C ALA A 93 -7.45 -14.94 -4.31
N ARG A 94 -6.54 -14.01 -4.63
CA ARG A 94 -5.80 -14.03 -5.91
C ARG A 94 -4.74 -15.12 -5.93
N ARG A 95 -4.04 -15.35 -4.81
CA ARG A 95 -3.05 -16.43 -4.70
C ARG A 95 -3.74 -17.79 -4.77
N GLU A 96 -4.79 -17.99 -3.98
CA GLU A 96 -5.61 -19.22 -3.94
C GLU A 96 -6.13 -19.55 -5.33
N PHE A 97 -6.71 -18.58 -6.04
CA PHE A 97 -7.16 -18.78 -7.43
C PHE A 97 -6.06 -19.30 -8.37
N VAL A 98 -4.83 -18.77 -8.23
CA VAL A 98 -3.71 -19.19 -9.07
C VAL A 98 -3.21 -20.59 -8.68
N GLU A 99 -3.15 -20.89 -7.39
CA GLU A 99 -2.76 -22.21 -6.87
C GLU A 99 -3.77 -23.30 -7.27
N ASP A 100 -5.08 -23.03 -7.11
CA ASP A 100 -6.16 -23.93 -7.54
C ASP A 100 -6.11 -24.19 -9.05
N PHE A 101 -5.89 -23.13 -9.85
CA PHE A 101 -5.75 -23.28 -11.29
C PHE A 101 -4.55 -24.18 -11.66
N VAL A 102 -3.41 -23.99 -10.99
CA VAL A 102 -2.21 -24.81 -11.22
C VAL A 102 -2.44 -26.26 -10.80
N ALA A 103 -3.14 -26.49 -9.67
CA ALA A 103 -3.50 -27.83 -9.21
C ALA A 103 -4.39 -28.55 -10.23
N VAL A 104 -5.45 -27.91 -10.71
CA VAL A 104 -6.33 -28.48 -11.75
C VAL A 104 -5.57 -28.77 -13.03
N CYS A 105 -4.65 -27.88 -13.44
CA CYS A 105 -3.82 -28.14 -14.62
C CYS A 105 -2.92 -29.35 -14.43
N ALA A 106 -2.31 -29.51 -13.25
CA ALA A 106 -1.46 -30.66 -12.94
C ALA A 106 -2.28 -31.97 -12.89
N GLU A 107 -3.46 -31.95 -12.28
CA GLU A 107 -4.35 -33.11 -12.17
C GLU A 107 -4.92 -33.55 -13.52
N ALA A 108 -5.26 -32.59 -14.39
CA ALA A 108 -5.81 -32.84 -15.71
C ALA A 108 -4.74 -33.03 -16.81
N ASP A 109 -3.46 -33.09 -16.44
CA ASP A 109 -2.32 -33.17 -17.36
C ASP A 109 -2.34 -32.08 -18.45
N ILE A 110 -2.71 -30.85 -18.04
CA ILE A 110 -2.78 -29.67 -18.92
C ILE A 110 -1.46 -28.89 -18.79
N PRO A 111 -0.67 -28.77 -19.88
CA PRO A 111 0.58 -28.03 -19.83
C PRO A 111 0.36 -26.54 -19.54
N LEU A 112 1.12 -25.99 -18.60
CA LEU A 112 1.02 -24.57 -18.20
C LEU A 112 1.32 -23.59 -19.34
N GLU A 113 2.03 -24.01 -20.40
CA GLU A 113 2.25 -23.23 -21.62
C GLU A 113 0.95 -22.85 -22.32
N LYS A 114 -0.10 -23.68 -22.19
CA LYS A 114 -1.41 -23.45 -22.79
C LYS A 114 -2.21 -22.36 -22.09
N MET A 115 -1.78 -21.92 -20.90
CA MET A 115 -2.45 -20.86 -20.14
C MET A 115 -2.58 -19.56 -20.93
N LYS A 116 -1.66 -19.26 -21.87
CA LYS A 116 -1.72 -18.04 -22.70
C LYS A 116 -3.02 -17.95 -23.51
N ARG A 117 -3.60 -19.10 -23.86
CA ARG A 117 -4.88 -19.20 -24.57
C ARG A 117 -6.08 -19.26 -23.62
N ILE A 118 -5.90 -19.79 -22.41
CA ILE A 118 -6.95 -19.97 -21.40
C ILE A 118 -7.19 -18.66 -20.62
N ARG A 119 -6.13 -17.91 -20.29
CA ARG A 119 -6.21 -16.66 -19.51
C ARG A 119 -7.18 -15.63 -20.10
N PRO A 120 -7.15 -15.29 -21.41
CA PRO A 120 -8.10 -14.34 -21.99
C PRO A 120 -9.56 -14.75 -21.82
N PHE A 121 -9.84 -16.05 -21.81
CA PHE A 121 -11.16 -16.58 -21.52
C PHE A 121 -11.53 -16.37 -20.06
N LEU A 122 -10.63 -16.67 -19.10
CA LEU A 122 -10.89 -16.53 -17.65
C LEU A 122 -10.99 -15.08 -17.17
N VAL A 123 -10.28 -14.15 -17.80
CA VAL A 123 -10.32 -12.72 -17.43
C VAL A 123 -11.72 -12.12 -17.59
N LYS A 124 -12.52 -12.61 -18.55
CA LYS A 124 -13.87 -12.07 -18.83
C LYS A 124 -14.91 -12.46 -17.76
N PRO A 125 -15.07 -13.74 -17.38
CA PRO A 125 -16.08 -14.17 -16.41
C PRO A 125 -15.57 -14.24 -14.97
N CYS A 126 -14.28 -14.40 -14.71
CA CYS A 126 -13.76 -14.65 -13.35
C CYS A 126 -13.23 -13.37 -12.71
N LYS A 127 -13.69 -13.06 -11.48
CA LYS A 127 -13.23 -11.89 -10.70
C LYS A 127 -11.71 -11.88 -10.47
N GLN A 128 -11.11 -13.05 -10.29
CA GLN A 128 -9.67 -13.24 -10.10
C GLN A 128 -8.96 -13.68 -11.39
N GLY A 129 -9.64 -13.74 -12.55
CA GLY A 129 -9.05 -14.24 -13.80
C GLY A 129 -7.81 -13.46 -14.27
N GLY A 130 -7.72 -12.17 -13.91
CA GLY A 130 -6.55 -11.33 -14.15
C GLY A 130 -5.36 -11.59 -13.22
N ALA A 131 -5.52 -12.40 -12.17
CA ALA A 131 -4.44 -12.76 -11.24
C ALA A 131 -3.44 -13.73 -11.86
N LEU A 132 -3.84 -14.47 -12.90
CA LEU A 132 -2.93 -15.36 -13.61
C LEU A 132 -1.81 -14.57 -14.28
N PRO A 133 -0.53 -14.94 -14.07
CA PRO A 133 0.59 -14.33 -14.76
C PRO A 133 0.48 -14.53 -16.27
N GLU A 134 1.19 -13.72 -17.05
CA GLU A 134 1.19 -13.83 -18.52
C GLU A 134 2.17 -14.89 -19.02
N ASN A 135 3.18 -15.18 -18.21
CA ASN A 135 4.29 -16.08 -18.49
C ASN A 135 4.17 -17.39 -17.69
N ALA A 136 4.18 -18.51 -18.41
CA ALA A 136 4.08 -19.85 -17.80
C ALA A 136 5.26 -20.17 -16.86
N SER A 137 6.43 -19.55 -17.09
CA SER A 137 7.58 -19.68 -16.21
C SER A 137 7.29 -19.22 -14.78
N SER A 138 6.50 -18.16 -14.61
CA SER A 138 6.12 -17.68 -13.26
C SER A 138 5.25 -18.70 -12.53
N LEU A 139 4.34 -19.38 -13.23
CA LEU A 139 3.56 -20.46 -12.63
C LEU A 139 4.46 -21.61 -12.17
N ARG A 140 5.38 -22.05 -13.04
CA ARG A 140 6.31 -23.16 -12.72
C ARG A 140 7.25 -22.85 -11.56
N GLN A 141 7.73 -21.61 -11.45
CA GLN A 141 8.73 -21.25 -10.45
C GLN A 141 8.11 -20.84 -9.12
N THR A 142 6.95 -20.18 -9.14
CA THR A 142 6.39 -19.55 -7.93
C THR A 142 5.22 -20.33 -7.35
N HIS A 143 4.36 -20.93 -8.18
CA HIS A 143 3.08 -21.50 -7.74
C HIS A 143 3.05 -23.03 -7.78
N LEU A 144 3.78 -23.64 -8.71
CA LEU A 144 3.86 -25.10 -8.80
C LEU A 144 4.54 -25.75 -7.59
N PRO A 145 5.66 -25.23 -7.03
CA PRO A 145 6.30 -25.87 -5.88
C PRO A 145 5.39 -25.92 -4.64
N PRO A 146 4.73 -24.82 -4.21
CA PRO A 146 3.79 -24.87 -3.08
C PRO A 146 2.65 -25.87 -3.28
N VAL A 147 2.08 -25.95 -4.48
CA VAL A 147 1.00 -26.90 -4.81
C VAL A 147 1.48 -28.35 -4.70
N PHE A 148 2.68 -28.64 -5.21
CA PHE A 148 3.30 -29.96 -5.12
C PHE A 148 3.59 -30.37 -3.66
N ASP A 149 4.13 -29.45 -2.87
CA ASP A 149 4.43 -29.68 -1.45
C ASP A 149 3.15 -29.98 -0.67
N GLN A 150 2.09 -29.18 -0.88
CA GLN A 150 0.78 -29.40 -0.27
C GLN A 150 0.19 -30.75 -0.66
N HIS A 151 0.27 -31.13 -1.95
CA HIS A 151 -0.21 -32.43 -2.41
C HIS A 151 0.55 -33.58 -1.73
N THR A 152 1.89 -33.50 -1.71
CA THR A 152 2.75 -34.50 -1.08
C THR A 152 2.43 -34.65 0.41
N GLN A 153 2.26 -33.52 1.12
CA GLN A 153 1.91 -33.52 2.53
C GLN A 153 0.55 -34.17 2.79
N LYS A 154 -0.46 -33.88 1.97
CA LYS A 154 -1.80 -34.51 2.06
C LYS A 154 -1.70 -36.03 1.89
N VAL A 155 -0.97 -36.49 0.88
CA VAL A 155 -0.75 -37.92 0.63
C VAL A 155 -0.06 -38.59 1.82
N LEU A 156 0.98 -37.96 2.40
CA LEU A 156 1.66 -38.48 3.59
C LEU A 156 0.73 -38.57 4.80
N GLN A 157 -0.10 -37.53 5.04
CA GLN A 157 -1.07 -37.53 6.13
C GLN A 157 -2.13 -38.62 5.97
N GLU A 158 -2.66 -38.80 4.76
CA GLU A 158 -3.64 -39.85 4.48
C GLU A 158 -3.02 -41.24 4.68
N ASN A 159 -1.79 -41.46 4.20
CA ASN A 159 -1.07 -42.71 4.44
C ASN A 159 -0.86 -43.01 5.93
N LEU A 160 -0.52 -41.99 6.74
CA LEU A 160 -0.38 -42.14 8.20
C LEU A 160 -1.72 -42.44 8.87
N ARG A 161 -2.81 -41.80 8.42
CA ARG A 161 -4.17 -42.06 8.90
C ARG A 161 -4.60 -43.49 8.60
N CYS A 162 -4.41 -43.96 7.37
CA CYS A 162 -4.72 -45.34 6.98
C CYS A 162 -3.91 -46.35 7.80
N ARG A 163 -2.62 -46.08 8.07
CA ARG A 163 -1.81 -46.96 8.93
C ARG A 163 -2.30 -47.04 10.37
N ARG A 164 -2.81 -45.93 10.92
CA ARG A 164 -3.34 -45.87 12.31
C ARG A 164 -4.70 -46.54 12.48
N LEU A 165 -5.49 -46.68 11.42
CA LEU A 165 -6.79 -47.38 11.43
C LEU A 165 -6.66 -48.90 11.22
N ASN A 166 -5.47 -49.40 10.87
CA ASN A 166 -5.17 -50.82 10.65
C ASN A 166 -4.36 -51.46 11.80
N LEU A 167 -4.27 -50.79 12.95
CA LEU A 167 -3.71 -51.25 14.23
C LEU A 167 -4.81 -51.21 15.29
#